data_AF-A0A9D6RIU8-F1
#
_entry.id   AF-A0A9D6RIU8-F1
#
_cell.length_a   1.000
_cell.length_b   1.000
_cell.length_c   1.000
_cell.angle_alpha   90.00
_cell.angle_beta   90.00
_cell.angle_gamma   90.00
#
_symmetry.space_group_name_H-M   'P 1'
#
loop_
_entity.id
_entity.type
_entity.pdbx_description
1 polymer ?
#
loop_
_entity_poly.entity_id
_entity_poly.type
_entity_poly.pdbx_seq_one_letter_code
_entity_poly.pdbx_strand_id
1 'polypeptide(L)' 'AAIEFNFPEAVLRASRKPAIMADAARVILTRDSRAETGKFFIDEEVLRGAGVTDFEKYAVAPGTPPFRDLFLN' A
#
# COMPACT_ATOMS: atom_id res chain seq x y z
N ALA A 1 11.20 -4.79 4.23
CA ALA A 1 11.76 -6.15 4.12
C ALA A 1 12.38 -6.48 2.75
N ALA A 2 11.92 -5.94 1.60
CA ALA A 2 12.68 -6.04 0.33
C ALA A 2 13.42 -4.74 -0.04
N ILE A 3 12.72 -3.60 0.08
CA ILE A 3 13.28 -2.27 -0.23
C ILE A 3 14.55 -1.98 0.58
N GLU A 4 14.52 -2.27 1.87
CA GLU A 4 15.62 -2.03 2.81
C GLU A 4 16.95 -2.71 2.42
N PHE A 5 16.90 -3.87 1.76
CA PHE A 5 18.12 -4.63 1.41
C PHE A 5 18.53 -4.49 -0.06
N ASN A 6 17.60 -4.15 -0.95
CA ASN A 6 17.82 -4.22 -2.40
C ASN A 6 17.75 -2.85 -3.11
N PHE A 7 17.42 -1.78 -2.39
CA PHE A 7 17.24 -0.45 -2.99
C PHE A 7 18.01 0.61 -2.17
N PRO A 8 18.35 1.75 -2.77
CA PRO A 8 18.96 2.87 -2.05
C PRO A 8 18.09 3.37 -0.89
N GLU A 9 18.71 3.93 0.16
CA GLU A 9 18.01 4.47 1.33
C GLU A 9 16.92 5.50 0.96
N ALA A 10 17.15 6.30 -0.08
CA ALA A 10 16.16 7.26 -0.57
C ALA A 10 14.83 6.59 -0.96
N VAL A 11 14.87 5.38 -1.52
CA VAL A 11 13.67 4.60 -1.87
C VAL A 11 12.99 4.10 -0.61
N LEU A 12 13.75 3.65 0.39
CA LEU A 12 13.19 3.24 1.69
C LEU A 12 12.47 4.40 2.39
N ARG A 13 13.07 5.60 2.40
CA ARG A 13 12.45 6.79 2.99
C ARG A 13 11.19 7.21 2.25
N ALA A 14 11.18 7.08 0.93
CA ALA A 14 10.02 7.32 0.08
C ALA A 14 9.06 6.12 -0.01
N SER A 15 9.24 5.07 0.81
CA SER A 15 8.34 3.91 0.85
C SER A 15 7.27 4.05 1.93
N ARG A 16 6.29 3.14 1.88
CA ARG A 16 5.29 2.96 2.94
C ARG A 16 5.62 1.76 3.81
N LYS A 17 5.17 1.82 5.06
CA LYS A 17 5.24 0.73 6.04
C LYS A 17 4.43 -0.46 5.51
N PRO A 18 4.90 -1.71 5.72
CA PRO A 18 4.18 -2.92 5.29
C PRO A 18 2.72 -3.02 5.80
N ALA A 19 2.38 -2.30 6.86
CA ALA A 19 1.02 -2.21 7.41
C ALA A 19 -0.04 -1.79 6.37
N ILE A 20 0.30 -1.00 5.35
CA ILE A 20 -0.68 -0.61 4.32
C ILE A 20 -1.20 -1.83 3.53
N MET A 21 -0.30 -2.73 3.15
CA MET A 21 -0.65 -3.98 2.48
C MET A 21 -1.43 -4.92 3.40
N ALA A 22 -1.07 -4.97 4.68
CA ALA A 22 -1.77 -5.77 5.67
C ALA A 22 -3.23 -5.31 5.87
N ASP A 23 -3.46 -4.01 5.98
CA ASP A 23 -4.79 -3.43 6.13
C ASP A 23 -5.63 -3.62 4.85
N ALA A 24 -5.05 -3.39 3.67
CA ALA A 24 -5.72 -3.62 2.39
C ALA A 24 -6.12 -5.10 2.22
N ALA A 25 -5.20 -6.03 2.53
CA ALA A 25 -5.50 -7.46 2.51
C ALA A 25 -6.63 -7.82 3.47
N ARG A 26 -6.66 -7.23 4.67
CA ARG A 26 -7.75 -7.46 5.63
C ARG A 26 -9.09 -6.99 5.09
N VAL A 27 -9.15 -5.84 4.41
CA VAL A 27 -10.37 -5.37 3.75
C VAL A 27 -10.83 -6.36 2.68
N ILE A 28 -9.94 -6.82 1.80
CA ILE A 28 -10.29 -7.77 0.73
C ILE A 28 -10.79 -9.10 1.33
N LEU A 29 -10.06 -9.65 2.30
CA LEU A 29 -10.34 -10.97 2.88
C LEU A 29 -11.60 -11.03 3.75
N THR A 30 -12.16 -9.87 4.13
CA THR A 30 -13.37 -9.80 4.96
C THR A 30 -14.64 -9.45 4.17
N ARG A 31 -14.53 -9.25 2.85
CA ARG A 31 -15.66 -9.04 1.94
C ARG A 31 -16.14 -10.36 1.33
N ASP A 32 -17.27 -10.31 0.64
CA ASP A 32 -17.81 -11.46 -0.09
C ASP A 32 -16.82 -11.90 -1.18
N SER A 33 -16.30 -13.12 -1.05
CA SER A 33 -15.32 -13.70 -1.97
C SER A 33 -15.85 -13.84 -3.40
N ARG A 34 -17.18 -13.97 -3.58
CA ARG A 34 -17.80 -14.02 -4.91
C ARG A 34 -17.75 -12.68 -5.62
N ALA A 35 -17.75 -11.59 -4.86
CA ALA A 35 -17.68 -10.24 -5.41
C ALA A 35 -16.24 -9.76 -5.68
N GLU A 36 -15.24 -10.34 -5.01
CA GLU A 36 -13.85 -9.87 -5.04
C GLU A 36 -12.88 -10.76 -5.83
N THR A 37 -13.38 -11.75 -6.55
CA THR A 37 -12.56 -12.65 -7.40
C THR A 37 -12.18 -12.01 -8.75
N GLY A 38 -11.01 -12.37 -9.29
CA GLY A 38 -10.55 -11.95 -10.61
C GLY A 38 -10.09 -10.48 -10.74
N LYS A 39 -9.86 -9.80 -9.61
CA LYS A 39 -9.46 -8.39 -9.56
C LYS A 39 -7.98 -8.24 -9.22
N PHE A 40 -7.35 -7.23 -9.83
CA PHE A 40 -6.02 -6.75 -9.45
C PHE A 40 -6.21 -5.48 -8.63
N PHE A 41 -5.98 -5.57 -7.32
CA PHE A 41 -6.20 -4.46 -6.40
C PHE A 41 -4.94 -3.62 -6.19
N ILE A 42 -5.15 -2.32 -6.03
CA ILE A 42 -4.17 -1.39 -5.47
C ILE A 42 -4.53 -1.13 -4.00
N ASP A 43 -3.55 -1.23 -3.10
CA ASP A 43 -3.73 -1.08 -1.65
C ASP A 43 -4.41 0.25 -1.27
N GLU A 44 -3.96 1.36 -1.86
CA GLU A 44 -4.53 2.67 -1.63
C GLU A 44 -5.97 2.78 -2.11
N GLU A 45 -6.30 2.22 -3.27
CA GLU A 45 -7.67 2.24 -3.81
C GLU A 45 -8.64 1.42 -2.94
N VAL A 46 -8.20 0.24 -2.48
CA VAL A 46 -8.97 -0.60 -1.55
C VAL A 46 -9.25 0.14 -0.26
N LEU A 47 -8.23 0.78 0.31
CA LEU A 47 -8.34 1.51 1.58
C LEU A 47 -9.17 2.79 1.43
N ARG A 48 -9.03 3.53 0.32
CA ARG A 48 -9.91 4.68 0.01
C ARG A 48 -11.37 4.23 -0.09
N GLY A 49 -11.63 3.12 -0.78
CA GLY A 49 -12.97 2.53 -0.86
C GLY A 49 -13.51 2.04 0.49
N ALA A 50 -12.64 1.77 1.47
CA ALA A 50 -13.00 1.46 2.85
C ALA A 50 -13.09 2.70 3.77
N GLY A 51 -12.99 3.91 3.21
CA GLY A 51 -13.12 5.17 3.94
C GLY A 51 -11.83 5.71 4.54
N VAL A 52 -10.66 5.13 4.25
CA VAL A 52 -9.38 5.69 4.67
C VAL A 52 -9.06 6.93 3.82
N THR A 53 -8.90 8.07 4.49
CA THR A 53 -8.56 9.35 3.84
C THR A 53 -7.13 9.80 4.12
N ASP A 54 -6.57 9.41 5.27
CA ASP A 54 -5.20 9.75 5.68
C ASP A 54 -4.26 8.55 5.49
N PHE A 55 -3.30 8.72 4.57
CA PHE A 55 -2.28 7.74 4.24
C PHE A 55 -0.89 8.09 4.81
N GLU A 56 -0.71 9.27 5.42
CA GLU A 56 0.58 9.65 6.01
C GLU A 56 0.99 8.72 7.15
N LYS A 57 0.02 8.12 7.86
CA LYS A 57 0.28 7.10 8.89
C LYS A 57 1.09 5.91 8.37
N TYR A 58 0.99 5.60 7.08
CA TYR A 58 1.74 4.54 6.41
C TYR A 58 3.09 5.01 5.88
N ALA A 59 3.40 6.29 5.80
CA ALA A 59 4.70 6.75 5.31
C ALA A 59 5.84 6.28 6.24
N VAL A 60 6.95 5.83 5.65
CA VAL A 60 8.20 5.60 6.42
C VAL A 60 8.78 6.93 6.89
N ALA A 61 8.83 7.94 6.02
CA ALA A 61 9.20 9.32 6.35
C ALA A 61 8.06 10.29 5.99
N PRO A 62 7.26 10.76 6.97
CA PRO A 62 6.15 11.69 6.73
C PRO A 62 6.57 12.94 5.94
N GLY A 63 5.70 13.40 5.04
CA GLY A 63 5.97 14.54 4.15
C GLY A 63 6.94 14.25 3.00
N THR A 64 7.44 13.02 2.86
CA THR A 64 8.20 12.59 1.69
C THR A 64 7.25 12.02 0.64
N PRO A 65 7.24 12.53 -0.61
CA PRO A 65 6.43 11.96 -1.67
C PRO A 65 6.76 10.47 -1.88
N PRO A 66 5.74 9.59 -1.96
CA PRO A 66 5.99 8.17 -2.11
C PRO A 66 6.60 7.85 -3.48
N PHE A 67 7.56 6.94 -3.49
CA PHE A 67 8.10 6.37 -4.73
C PHE A 67 7.03 5.48 -5.37
N ARG A 68 6.82 5.62 -6.68
CA ARG A 68 5.85 4.81 -7.42
C ARG A 68 6.32 3.36 -7.48
N ASP A 69 5.42 2.42 -7.19
CA ASP A 69 5.73 1.00 -7.26
C ASP A 69 5.96 0.55 -8.70
N LEU A 70 6.66 -0.58 -8.84
CA LEU A 70 6.93 -1.19 -10.14
C LEU A 70 5.61 -1.60 -10.81
N PHE A 71 5.60 -1.59 -12.15
CA PHE A 71 4.48 -2.05 -12.98
C PHE A 71 3.20 -1.17 -12.93
N LEU A 72 3.28 0.00 -12.31
CA LEU A 72 2.24 1.03 -12.35
C LEU A 72 2.73 2.26 -13.14
N ASN A 73 1.85 2.81 -13.99
CA ASN A 73 2.14 3.93 -14.90
C ASN A 73 1.81 5.31 -14.33
#